data_AF-A0A956YHR3-F1
#
_entry.id   AF-A0A956YHR3-F1
#
_cell.length_a   1.000
_cell.length_b   1.000
_cell.length_c   1.000
_cell.angle_alpha   90.00
_cell.angle_beta   90.00
_cell.angle_gamma   90.00
#
_symmetry.space_group_name_H-M   'P 1'
#
loop_
_entity.id
_entity.type
_entity.pdbx_description
1 polymer ?
#
loop_
_entity_poly.entity_id
_entity_poly.type
_entity_poly.pdbx_seq_one_letter_code
_entity_poly.pdbx_strand_id
1 'polypeptide(L)'
;MPKPFTLHILETPDQFNQFGVQLLTNFAQEAVAKHGRFTIALSGGGTPAGIYQLWSERPYRDQMPWQHTHLFWGDERLVPPDDPGSNYKQVADLLLPLVPIPPENVHRAKGEW
;
A
#
# COMPACT_ATOMS: atom_id res chain seq x y z
N MET A 1 15.35 -24.38 -9.69
CA MET A 1 14.05 -24.80 -9.13
C MET A 1 13.16 -23.56 -9.08
N PRO A 2 11.90 -23.60 -9.56
CA PRO A 2 10.98 -22.49 -9.34
C PRO A 2 10.86 -22.24 -7.83
N LYS A 3 10.84 -20.97 -7.42
CA LYS A 3 10.59 -20.64 -6.01
C LYS A 3 9.24 -21.24 -5.61
N PRO A 4 9.11 -21.85 -4.42
CA PRO A 4 7.80 -22.27 -3.94
C PRO A 4 6.87 -21.06 -3.90
N PHE A 5 5.66 -21.20 -4.44
CA PHE A 5 4.61 -20.19 -4.30
C PHE A 5 3.59 -20.70 -3.29
N THR A 6 3.02 -19.77 -2.53
CA THR A 6 1.93 -20.06 -1.60
C THR A 6 0.64 -19.54 -2.22
N LEU A 7 -0.41 -20.36 -2.21
CA LEU A 7 -1.75 -19.96 -2.64
C LEU A 7 -2.67 -19.88 -1.42
N HIS A 8 -3.27 -18.72 -1.20
CA HIS A 8 -4.33 -18.50 -0.22
C HIS A 8 -5.63 -18.23 -0.97
N ILE A 9 -6.67 -19.00 -0.65
CA ILE A 9 -8.03 -18.82 -1.20
C ILE A 9 -8.90 -18.28 -0.08
N LEU A 10 -9.56 -17.15 -0.35
CA LEU A 10 -10.40 -16.43 0.61
C LEU A 10 -11.78 -16.27 -0.03
N GLU A 11 -12.83 -16.47 0.75
CA GLU A 11 -14.20 -16.61 0.22
C GLU A 11 -14.85 -15.26 -0.06
N THR A 12 -14.41 -14.20 0.63
CA THR A 12 -15.00 -12.87 0.52
C THR A 12 -13.94 -11.76 0.33
N PRO A 13 -14.32 -10.61 -0.24
CA PRO A 13 -13.46 -9.44 -0.31
C PRO A 13 -12.96 -8.97 1.06
N ASP A 14 -13.79 -9.05 2.11
CA ASP A 14 -13.40 -8.64 3.46
C ASP A 14 -12.33 -9.56 4.04
N GLN A 15 -12.48 -10.88 3.86
CA GLN A 15 -11.44 -11.84 4.24
C GLN A 15 -10.14 -11.58 3.48
N PHE A 16 -10.23 -11.28 2.17
CA PHE A 16 -9.09 -10.88 1.36
C PHE A 16 -8.40 -9.62 1.89
N ASN A 17 -9.15 -8.58 2.18
CA ASN A 17 -8.63 -7.32 2.68
C ASN A 17 -7.96 -7.50 4.05
N GLN A 18 -8.59 -8.22 4.97
CA GLN A 18 -8.05 -8.49 6.30
C GLN A 18 -6.78 -9.35 6.23
N PHE A 19 -6.77 -10.40 5.42
CA PHE A 19 -5.57 -11.21 5.22
C PHE A 19 -4.44 -10.39 4.60
N GLY A 20 -4.74 -9.62 3.55
CA GLY A 20 -3.76 -8.82 2.81
C GLY A 20 -3.14 -7.73 3.68
N VAL A 21 -3.95 -6.98 4.43
CA VAL A 21 -3.44 -5.91 5.31
C VAL A 21 -2.57 -6.49 6.43
N GLN A 22 -2.97 -7.61 7.03
CA GLN A 22 -2.19 -8.26 8.08
C GLN A 22 -0.85 -8.78 7.52
N LEU A 23 -0.89 -9.46 6.37
CA LEU A 23 0.30 -10.01 5.72
C LEU A 23 1.31 -8.91 5.37
N LEU A 24 0.85 -7.83 4.73
CA LEU A 24 1.72 -6.73 4.34
C LEU A 24 2.24 -5.96 5.56
N THR A 25 1.45 -5.83 6.63
CA THR A 25 1.90 -5.23 7.89
C THR A 25 3.01 -6.06 8.53
N ASN A 26 2.88 -7.39 8.54
CA ASN A 26 3.92 -8.28 9.04
C ASN A 26 5.21 -8.14 8.22
N PHE A 27 5.11 -8.13 6.89
CA PHE A 27 6.28 -7.90 6.03
C PHE A 27 6.93 -6.54 6.26
N ALA A 28 6.14 -5.49 6.50
CA ALA A 28 6.66 -4.17 6.82
C ALA A 28 7.47 -4.18 8.12
N GLN A 29 6.93 -4.78 9.19
CA GLN A 29 7.60 -4.90 10.47
C GLN A 29 8.88 -5.73 10.37
N GLU A 30 8.84 -6.89 9.69
CA GLU A 30 10.01 -7.74 9.48
C GLU A 30 11.10 -7.05 8.66
N ALA A 31 10.72 -6.38 7.57
CA ALA A 31 11.66 -5.67 6.71
C ALA A 31 12.32 -4.50 7.45
N VAL A 32 11.56 -3.72 8.21
CA VAL A 32 12.12 -2.63 9.01
C VAL A 32 13.03 -3.16 10.11
N ALA A 33 12.63 -4.21 10.83
CA ALA A 33 13.48 -4.82 11.86
C ALA A 33 14.82 -5.34 11.30
N LYS A 34 14.81 -5.91 10.09
CA LYS A 34 15.99 -6.53 9.48
C LYS A 34 16.85 -5.57 8.65
N HIS A 35 16.24 -4.57 8.03
CA HIS A 35 16.86 -3.74 7.00
C HIS A 35 16.74 -2.24 7.26
N GLY A 36 16.05 -1.83 8.32
CA GLY A 36 15.79 -0.42 8.67
C GLY A 36 14.79 0.29 7.75
N ARG A 37 14.22 -0.41 6.76
CA ARG A 37 13.22 0.13 5.83
C ARG A 37 12.30 -0.94 5.25
N PHE A 38 11.09 -0.54 4.88
CA PHE A 38 10.16 -1.30 4.04
C PHE A 38 9.84 -0.49 2.79
N THR A 39 9.85 -1.13 1.62
CA THR A 39 9.54 -0.48 0.33
C THR A 39 8.50 -1.32 -0.40
N ILE A 40 7.42 -0.69 -0.86
CA ILE A 40 6.35 -1.38 -1.59
C ILE A 40 5.92 -0.57 -2.82
N ALA A 41 5.67 -1.27 -3.93
CA ALA A 41 5.00 -0.72 -5.09
C ALA A 41 3.49 -1.00 -5.00
N LEU A 42 2.70 0.07 -4.98
CA LEU A 42 1.25 0.06 -4.89
C LEU A 42 0.62 -0.06 -6.28
N SER A 43 -0.61 -0.58 -6.31
CA SER A 43 -1.42 -0.72 -7.51
C SER A 43 -2.69 0.11 -7.34
N GLY A 44 -3.20 0.65 -8.44
CA GLY A 44 -4.59 1.14 -8.45
C GLY A 44 -5.60 -0.01 -8.54
N GLY A 45 -6.88 0.37 -8.62
CA GLY A 45 -8.00 -0.53 -8.85
C GLY A 45 -8.74 -0.93 -7.57
N GLY A 46 -9.84 -1.66 -7.73
CA GLY A 46 -10.75 -2.00 -6.62
C GLY A 46 -10.17 -3.00 -5.63
N THR A 47 -9.42 -4.00 -6.10
CA THR A 47 -8.89 -5.09 -5.26
C THR A 47 -8.00 -4.60 -4.11
N PRO A 48 -7.01 -3.70 -4.30
CA PRO A 48 -6.19 -3.21 -3.18
C PRO A 48 -6.86 -2.11 -2.35
N ALA A 49 -7.99 -1.53 -2.79
CA ALA A 49 -8.59 -0.36 -2.16
C ALA A 49 -8.96 -0.62 -0.69
N GLY A 50 -9.54 -1.80 -0.39
CA GLY A 50 -9.91 -2.16 0.98
C GLY A 50 -8.71 -2.35 1.90
N ILE A 51 -7.57 -2.80 1.37
CA ILE A 51 -6.31 -2.89 2.13
C ILE A 51 -5.81 -1.49 2.52
N TYR A 52 -5.86 -0.53 1.58
CA TYR A 52 -5.46 0.85 1.86
C TYR A 52 -6.36 1.51 2.90
N GLN A 53 -7.67 1.27 2.84
CA GLN A 53 -8.61 1.71 3.87
C GLN A 53 -8.26 1.11 5.24
N LEU A 54 -8.03 -0.20 5.32
CA LEU A 54 -7.66 -0.85 6.59
C LEU A 54 -6.33 -0.33 7.16
N TRP A 55 -5.34 -0.02 6.32
CA TRP A 55 -4.10 0.63 6.77
C TRP A 55 -4.30 2.04 7.32
N SER A 56 -5.35 2.74 6.91
CA SER A 56 -5.69 4.07 7.45
C SER A 56 -6.35 4.00 8.84
N GLU A 57 -6.80 2.80 9.24
CA GLU A 57 -7.59 2.56 10.45
C GLU A 57 -6.80 1.81 11.53
N ARG A 58 -7.26 1.91 12.78
CA ARG A 58 -6.72 1.09 13.87
C ARG A 58 -7.20 -0.37 13.73
N PRO A 59 -6.36 -1.37 14.06
CA PRO A 59 -5.03 -1.21 14.66
C PRO A 59 -3.89 -1.05 13.64
N TYR A 60 -4.12 -1.31 12.36
CA TYR A 60 -3.05 -1.41 11.36
C TYR A 60 -2.31 -0.09 11.13
N ARG A 61 -3.00 1.04 11.19
CA ARG A 61 -2.39 2.37 11.18
C ARG A 61 -1.29 2.50 12.24
N ASP A 62 -1.51 1.98 13.44
CA ASP A 62 -0.56 2.11 14.55
C ASP A 62 0.52 1.03 14.51
N GLN A 63 0.23 -0.11 13.89
CA GLN A 63 1.18 -1.23 13.73
C GLN A 63 2.18 -1.02 12.58
N MET A 64 1.81 -0.25 11.57
CA MET A 64 2.65 0.02 10.41
C MET A 64 3.83 0.95 10.76
N PRO A 65 5.08 0.59 10.42
CA PRO A 65 6.25 1.41 10.67
C PRO A 65 6.38 2.55 9.64
N TRP A 66 5.44 3.50 9.64
CA TRP A 66 5.31 4.54 8.59
C TRP A 66 6.57 5.38 8.37
N GLN A 67 7.31 5.69 9.44
CA GLN A 67 8.56 6.46 9.38
C GLN A 67 9.65 5.76 8.55
N HIS A 68 9.58 4.44 8.44
CA HIS A 68 10.53 3.60 7.69
C HIS A 68 9.91 2.97 6.44
N THR A 69 8.68 3.33 6.11
CA THR A 69 7.94 2.80 4.95
C THR A 69 8.04 3.77 3.80
N HIS A 70 8.44 3.28 2.62
CA HIS A 70 8.43 4.03 1.37
C HIS A 70 7.43 3.43 0.37
N LEU A 71 6.61 4.30 -0.22
CA LEU A 71 5.56 3.94 -1.16
C LEU A 71 5.98 4.34 -2.57
N PHE A 72 5.84 3.41 -3.50
CA PHE A 72 6.01 3.60 -4.94
C PHE A 72 4.73 3.16 -5.66
N TRP A 73 4.61 3.43 -6.95
CA TRP A 73 3.50 2.96 -7.78
C TRP A 73 4.03 2.03 -8.87
N GLY A 74 3.41 0.87 -9.04
CA GLY A 74 3.78 -0.10 -10.08
C GLY A 74 3.45 0.41 -11.48
N ASP A 75 2.34 1.13 -11.62
CA ASP A 75 1.90 1.82 -12.82
C ASP A 75 1.11 3.09 -12.47
N GLU A 76 0.93 3.98 -13.45
CA GLU A 76 0.10 5.19 -13.33
C GLU A 76 -0.51 5.54 -14.69
N ARG A 77 -1.66 6.22 -14.68
CA ARG A 77 -2.33 6.77 -15.85
C ARG A 77 -1.69 8.11 -16.24
N LEU A 78 -1.69 8.40 -17.55
CA LEU A 78 -1.15 9.64 -18.11
C LEU A 78 -2.14 10.80 -17.96
N VAL A 79 -2.45 11.16 -16.72
CA VAL A 79 -3.39 12.21 -16.32
C VAL A 79 -2.80 13.02 -15.16
N PRO A 80 -3.32 14.23 -14.88
CA PRO A 80 -2.96 14.99 -13.68
C PRO A 80 -3.16 14.18 -12.37
N PRO A 81 -2.39 14.45 -11.31
CA PRO A 81 -2.43 13.68 -10.07
C PRO A 81 -3.72 13.85 -9.25
N ASP A 82 -4.55 14.83 -9.57
CA ASP A 82 -5.88 15.07 -8.99
C ASP A 82 -7.03 14.54 -9.86
N ASP A 83 -6.73 13.93 -11.00
CA ASP A 83 -7.70 13.31 -11.89
C ASP A 83 -8.29 12.02 -11.25
N PRO A 84 -9.62 11.79 -11.31
CA PRO A 84 -10.25 10.58 -10.80
C PRO A 84 -9.68 9.25 -11.33
N GLY A 85 -9.02 9.27 -12.49
CA GLY A 85 -8.34 8.12 -13.09
C GLY A 85 -6.93 7.85 -12.54
N SER A 86 -6.33 8.74 -11.75
CA SER A 86 -4.99 8.56 -11.19
C SER A 86 -4.96 7.51 -10.08
N ASN A 87 -4.03 6.55 -10.20
CA ASN A 87 -3.73 5.58 -9.17
C ASN A 87 -3.16 6.26 -7.91
N TYR A 88 -2.35 7.30 -8.09
CA TYR A 88 -1.88 8.16 -6.99
C TYR A 88 -3.05 8.79 -6.26
N LYS A 89 -4.00 9.41 -6.98
CA LYS A 89 -5.17 10.03 -6.36
C LYS A 89 -5.95 9.03 -5.50
N GLN A 90 -6.21 7.84 -6.01
CA GLN A 90 -6.93 6.80 -5.27
C GLN A 90 -6.27 6.51 -3.92
N VAL A 91 -4.95 6.28 -3.89
CA VAL A 91 -4.22 6.02 -2.64
C VAL A 91 -4.15 7.28 -1.77
N ALA A 92 -3.99 8.45 -2.38
CA ALA A 92 -3.99 9.73 -1.68
C ALA A 92 -5.31 9.99 -0.95
N ASP A 93 -6.44 9.66 -1.54
CA ASP A 93 -7.75 9.83 -0.89
C ASP A 93 -7.97 8.79 0.23
N LEU A 94 -7.52 7.55 0.03
CA LEU A 94 -7.81 6.44 0.93
C LEU A 94 -6.83 6.30 2.12
N LEU A 95 -5.59 6.78 2.00
CA LEU A 95 -4.52 6.42 2.93
C LEU A 95 -3.67 7.61 3.38
N LEU A 96 -3.07 8.34 2.43
CA LEU A 96 -1.96 9.26 2.75
C LEU A 96 -2.26 10.32 3.82
N PRO A 97 -3.41 11.02 3.84
CA PRO A 97 -3.70 12.03 4.85
C PRO A 97 -4.09 11.42 6.22
N LEU A 98 -4.32 10.10 6.27
CA LEU A 98 -4.81 9.41 7.46
C LEU A 98 -3.70 8.70 8.24
N VAL A 99 -2.48 8.63 7.69
CA VAL A 99 -1.34 7.91 8.29
C VAL A 99 -0.13 8.83 8.48
N PRO A 100 0.70 8.59 9.51
CA PRO A 100 1.87 9.43 9.80
C PRO A 100 3.08 9.06 8.93
N ILE A 101 2.90 8.96 7.62
CA ILE A 101 4.01 8.72 6.67
C ILE A 101 4.71 10.05 6.34
N PRO A 102 6.05 10.12 6.41
CA PRO A 102 6.78 11.30 5.95
C PRO A 102 6.55 11.54 4.44
N PRO A 103 6.25 12.78 3.99
CA PRO A 103 6.02 13.07 2.58
C PRO A 103 7.17 12.66 1.65
N GLU A 104 8.41 12.76 2.12
CA GLU A 104 9.62 12.33 1.41
C GLU A 104 9.69 10.82 1.15
N ASN A 105 8.86 10.03 1.84
CA ASN A 105 8.75 8.60 1.63
C ASN A 105 7.67 8.21 0.60
N VAL A 106 6.99 9.18 0.00
CA VAL A 106 5.96 8.97 -1.02
C VAL A 106 6.52 9.30 -2.40
N HIS A 107 6.80 8.27 -3.19
CA HIS A 107 7.44 8.38 -4.50
C HIS A 107 6.43 8.14 -5.62
N ARG A 108 5.58 9.13 -5.87
CA ARG A 108 4.56 9.02 -6.94
C ARG A 108 5.22 8.90 -8.32
N ALA A 109 4.63 8.08 -9.18
CA ALA A 109 4.88 8.17 -10.62
C ALA A 109 4.25 9.46 -11.16
N LYS A 110 4.92 10.13 -12.10
CA LYS A 110 4.39 11.33 -12.75
C LYS A 110 3.64 10.92 -14.02
N GLY A 111 2.32 11.16 -14.03
CA GLY A 111 1.45 10.92 -15.19
C GLY A 111 1.19 12.19 -15.99
N GLU A 112 1.39 13.34 -15.37
CA GLU A 112 1.24 14.66 -15.98
C GLU A 112 2.41 15.01 -16.92
N TRP A 113 2.09 15.84 -17.92
CA TRP A 113 3.02 16.36 -18.93
C TRP A 113 3.26 17.85 -18.75
#